data_AF-A0A091C3P0-F1
#
_entry.id   AF-A0A091C3P0-F1
#
_cell.length_a   1.000
_cell.length_b   1.000
_cell.length_c   1.000
_cell.angle_alpha   90.00
_cell.angle_beta   90.00
_cell.angle_gamma   90.00
#
_symmetry.space_group_name_H-M   'P 1'
#
loop_
_entity.id
_entity.type
_entity.pdbx_description
1 polymer ?
#
loop_
_entity_poly.entity_id
_entity_poly.type
_entity_poly.pdbx_seq_one_letter_code
_entity_poly.pdbx_strand_id
1 'polypeptide(L)'
;MMDKQELIKKYGKSLQAREKIAEDKGYTIQKEPAWVVRINEKLYFCRFTDKYFKENPDEPTYSESGNPELVKKFTDKAKAEAVATLIEGTVEDWSE
;
A
#
# COMPACT_ATOMS: atom_id res chain seq x y z
N MET A 1 -16.31 -15.69 22.71
CA MET A 1 -15.63 -14.56 22.05
C MET A 1 -15.52 -14.88 20.57
N MET A 2 -15.85 -13.96 19.67
CA MET A 2 -15.67 -14.17 18.23
C MET A 2 -14.18 -14.15 17.87
N ASP A 3 -13.76 -15.04 16.97
CA ASP A 3 -12.38 -15.12 16.51
C ASP A 3 -12.00 -13.91 15.63
N LYS A 4 -10.70 -13.56 15.62
CA LYS A 4 -10.17 -12.43 14.85
C LYS A 4 -10.47 -12.56 13.35
N GLN A 5 -10.42 -13.76 12.78
CA GLN A 5 -10.75 -13.97 11.36
C GLN A 5 -12.24 -13.80 11.07
N GLU A 6 -13.10 -14.20 11.99
CA GLU A 6 -14.54 -14.00 11.86
C GLU A 6 -14.91 -12.51 11.93
N LEU A 7 -14.26 -11.75 12.81
CA LEU A 7 -14.42 -10.29 12.88
C LEU A 7 -14.01 -9.64 11.55
N ILE A 8 -12.84 -9.99 11.00
CA ILE A 8 -12.35 -9.44 9.71
C ILE A 8 -13.33 -9.74 8.58
N LYS A 9 -13.81 -11.00 8.45
CA LYS A 9 -14.78 -11.38 7.41
C LYS A 9 -16.12 -10.66 7.54
N LYS A 10 -16.64 -10.55 8.77
CA LYS A 10 -17.94 -9.92 9.04
C LYS A 10 -17.89 -8.42 8.77
N TYR A 11 -16.89 -7.72 9.28
CA TYR A 11 -16.77 -6.27 9.11
C TYR A 11 -16.33 -5.90 7.68
N GLY A 12 -15.46 -6.69 7.04
CA GLY A 12 -15.06 -6.47 5.64
C GLY A 12 -16.22 -6.58 4.64
N LYS A 13 -17.07 -7.62 4.76
CA LYS A 13 -18.29 -7.73 3.94
C LYS A 13 -19.27 -6.58 4.15
N SER A 14 -19.35 -6.07 5.39
CA SER A 14 -20.24 -4.94 5.72
C SER A 14 -19.76 -3.61 5.15
N LEU A 15 -18.44 -3.45 4.96
CA LEU A 15 -17.86 -2.25 4.37
C LEU A 15 -18.16 -2.19 2.87
N GLN A 16 -17.87 -3.27 2.13
CA GLN A 16 -18.15 -3.38 0.70
C GLN A 16 -19.64 -3.19 0.37
N ALA A 17 -20.53 -3.74 1.21
CA ALA A 17 -21.97 -3.56 1.03
C ALA A 17 -22.41 -2.10 1.24
N ARG A 18 -21.79 -1.38 2.18
CA ARG A 18 -22.08 0.04 2.44
C ARG A 18 -21.51 0.95 1.36
N GLU A 19 -20.34 0.63 0.83
CA GLU A 19 -19.71 1.36 -0.28
C GLU A 19 -20.60 1.29 -1.52
N LYS A 20 -21.06 0.08 -1.88
CA LYS A 20 -21.97 -0.13 -3.01
C LYS A 20 -23.30 0.63 -2.86
N ILE A 21 -23.88 0.66 -1.66
CA ILE A 21 -25.12 1.42 -1.38
C ILE A 21 -24.88 2.93 -1.50
N ALA A 22 -23.69 3.42 -1.16
CA ALA A 22 -23.35 4.84 -1.29
C ALA A 22 -23.18 5.24 -2.76
N GLU A 23 -22.49 4.40 -3.55
CA GLU A 23 -22.36 4.58 -5.01
C GLU A 23 -23.73 4.57 -5.71
N ASP A 24 -24.59 3.58 -5.40
CA ASP A 24 -25.96 3.48 -5.96
C ASP A 24 -26.83 4.69 -5.60
N LYS A 25 -26.52 5.39 -4.49
CA LYS A 25 -27.20 6.62 -4.05
C LYS A 25 -26.56 7.90 -4.59
N GLY A 26 -25.56 7.80 -5.46
CA GLY A 26 -24.88 8.93 -6.07
C GLY A 26 -23.89 9.65 -5.15
N TYR A 27 -23.48 9.02 -4.03
CA TYR A 27 -22.41 9.54 -3.19
C TYR A 27 -21.06 9.08 -3.75
N THR A 28 -20.19 10.02 -4.07
CA THR A 28 -18.78 9.72 -4.38
C THR A 28 -18.06 9.41 -3.07
N ILE A 29 -17.61 8.17 -2.90
CA ILE A 29 -16.74 7.80 -1.78
C ILE A 29 -15.36 8.37 -2.10
N GLN A 30 -14.97 9.42 -1.37
CA GLN A 30 -13.58 9.87 -1.37
C GLN A 30 -12.78 8.83 -0.58
N LYS A 31 -12.10 7.93 -1.30
CA LYS A 31 -11.10 7.06 -0.69
C LYS A 31 -10.00 7.96 -0.12
N GLU A 32 -9.48 7.62 1.06
CA GLU A 32 -8.34 8.33 1.60
C GLU A 32 -7.20 8.27 0.57
N PRO A 33 -6.56 9.41 0.26
CA PRO A 33 -5.45 9.40 -0.68
C PRO A 33 -4.36 8.49 -0.15
N ALA A 34 -3.93 7.53 -0.97
CA ALA A 34 -2.80 6.68 -0.72
C ALA A 34 -1.71 7.00 -1.74
N TRP A 35 -0.47 7.07 -1.28
CA TRP A 35 0.69 7.17 -2.15
C TRP A 35 1.45 5.86 -2.17
N VAL A 36 2.03 5.52 -3.31
CA VAL A 36 2.95 4.39 -3.46
C VAL A 36 4.27 4.88 -4.03
N VAL A 37 5.32 4.07 -3.87
CA VAL A 37 6.63 4.33 -4.47
C VAL A 37 6.87 3.31 -5.58
N ARG A 38 6.84 3.79 -6.82
CA ARG A 38 7.15 3.01 -8.02
C ARG A 38 8.66 2.94 -8.21
N ILE A 39 9.18 1.74 -8.41
CA ILE A 39 10.61 1.49 -8.64
C ILE A 39 10.88 1.41 -10.15
N ASN A 40 10.01 0.71 -10.89
CA ASN A 40 10.02 0.65 -12.35
C ASN A 40 8.60 0.46 -12.89
N GLU A 41 8.44 0.28 -14.20
CA GLU A 41 7.12 0.18 -14.86
C GLU A 41 6.19 -0.88 -14.26
N LYS A 42 6.71 -1.91 -13.59
CA LYS A 42 5.92 -3.06 -13.10
C LYS A 42 6.02 -3.29 -11.59
N LEU A 43 6.93 -2.63 -10.89
CA LEU A 43 7.29 -2.96 -9.51
C LEU A 43 7.21 -1.74 -8.60
N TYR A 44 6.69 -1.98 -7.40
CA TYR A 44 6.52 -0.99 -6.36
C TYR A 44 7.17 -1.46 -5.06
N PHE A 45 7.56 -0.49 -4.24
CA PHE A 45 8.14 -0.72 -2.92
C PHE A 45 7.15 -1.41 -1.97
N CYS A 46 7.62 -2.43 -1.26
CA CYS A 46 6.86 -3.12 -0.22
C CYS A 46 7.37 -2.82 1.20
N ARG A 47 8.67 -2.98 1.44
CA ARG A 47 9.34 -2.74 2.74
C ARG A 47 10.86 -2.81 2.61
N PHE A 48 11.57 -2.18 3.53
CA PHE A 48 12.98 -2.46 3.75
C PHE A 48 13.18 -3.87 4.32
N THR A 49 14.30 -4.49 3.98
CA THR A 49 14.67 -5.84 4.42
C THR A 49 16.15 -5.93 4.72
N ASP A 50 16.47 -6.77 5.68
CA ASP A 50 17.83 -7.17 6.07
C ASP A 50 18.41 -8.31 5.21
N LYS A 51 17.62 -8.87 4.29
CA LYS A 51 17.89 -10.16 3.64
C LYS A 51 19.18 -10.19 2.82
N TYR A 52 19.68 -9.05 2.35
CA TYR A 52 20.85 -8.96 1.46
C TYR A 52 22.03 -8.19 2.07
N PHE A 53 22.01 -7.89 3.38
CA PHE A 53 23.13 -7.23 4.07
C PHE A 53 24.45 -8.01 3.98
N LYS A 54 24.42 -9.30 3.62
CA LYS A 54 25.64 -10.10 3.44
C LYS A 54 26.45 -9.72 2.20
N GLU A 55 25.83 -9.14 1.17
CA GLU A 55 26.50 -8.84 -0.10
C GLU A 55 26.86 -7.35 -0.24
N ASN A 56 25.99 -6.44 0.25
CA ASN A 56 26.26 -5.01 0.31
C ASN A 56 25.69 -4.44 1.62
N PRO A 57 26.51 -4.28 2.68
CA PRO A 57 26.04 -3.80 3.98
C PRO A 57 25.70 -2.30 3.98
N ASP A 58 26.22 -1.53 3.02
CA ASP A 58 26.08 -0.09 2.96
C ASP A 58 24.88 0.39 2.10
N GLU A 59 24.22 -0.52 1.39
CA GLU A 59 23.05 -0.20 0.56
C GLU A 59 21.75 -0.66 1.25
N PRO A 60 20.74 0.21 1.38
CA PRO A 60 19.46 -0.17 1.96
C PRO A 60 18.77 -1.20 1.06
N THR A 61 18.65 -2.45 1.51
CA THR A 61 17.88 -3.42 0.75
C THR A 61 16.39 -3.33 1.01
N TYR A 62 15.60 -3.55 -0.04
CA TYR A 62 14.16 -3.54 -0.01
C TYR A 62 13.57 -4.68 -0.83
N SER A 63 12.31 -4.99 -0.57
CA SER A 63 11.51 -5.89 -1.40
C SER A 63 10.54 -5.09 -2.26
N GLU A 64 10.33 -5.58 -3.48
CA GLU A 64 9.44 -4.99 -4.47
C GLU A 64 8.39 -6.00 -4.95
N SER A 65 7.24 -5.51 -5.41
CA SER A 65 6.18 -6.35 -5.95
C SER A 65 5.31 -5.60 -6.95
N GLY A 66 4.79 -6.32 -7.93
CA GLY A 66 3.68 -5.88 -8.78
C GLY A 66 2.31 -6.31 -8.26
N ASN A 67 2.22 -7.04 -7.14
CA ASN A 67 0.94 -7.41 -6.53
C ASN A 67 0.44 -6.25 -5.65
N PRO A 68 -0.70 -5.61 -5.98
CA PRO A 68 -1.28 -4.49 -5.22
C PRO A 68 -1.46 -4.76 -3.72
N GLU A 69 -1.72 -6.02 -3.32
CA GLU A 69 -1.91 -6.39 -1.91
C GLU A 69 -0.62 -6.33 -1.09
N LEU A 70 0.53 -6.43 -1.77
CA LEU A 70 1.86 -6.38 -1.14
C LEU A 70 2.48 -4.99 -1.19
N VAL A 71 1.99 -4.09 -2.04
CA VAL A 71 2.52 -2.74 -2.22
C VAL A 71 2.30 -1.92 -0.96
N LYS A 72 3.34 -1.19 -0.54
CA LYS A 72 3.23 -0.26 0.58
C LYS A 72 2.43 0.96 0.18
N LYS A 73 1.25 1.10 0.78
CA LYS A 73 0.45 2.32 0.75
C LYS A 73 0.88 3.25 1.88
N PHE A 74 1.17 4.50 1.54
CA PHE A 74 1.50 5.57 2.47
C PHE A 74 0.31 6.51 2.60
N THR A 75 -0.07 6.83 3.84
CA THR A 75 -1.09 7.85 4.15
C THR A 75 -0.47 9.24 4.39
N ASP A 76 0.86 9.33 4.29
CA ASP A 76 1.66 10.54 4.49
C ASP A 76 2.61 10.66 3.31
N LYS A 77 2.38 11.67 2.47
CA LYS A 77 3.13 11.89 1.24
C LYS A 77 4.62 12.14 1.50
N ALA A 78 4.96 12.87 2.57
CA ALA A 78 6.35 13.17 2.89
C ALA A 78 7.14 11.89 3.22
N LYS A 79 6.49 10.89 3.82
CA LYS A 79 7.10 9.56 4.04
C LYS A 79 7.29 8.79 2.74
N ALA A 80 6.34 8.87 1.82
CA ALA A 80 6.48 8.24 0.50
C ALA A 80 7.67 8.87 -0.27
N GLU A 81 7.79 10.20 -0.23
CA GLU A 81 8.90 10.94 -0.87
C GLU A 81 10.26 10.62 -0.25
N ALA A 82 10.33 10.52 1.07
CA ALA A 82 11.55 10.09 1.75
C ALA A 82 11.98 8.67 1.31
N VAL A 83 11.04 7.73 1.22
CA VAL A 83 11.34 6.38 0.74
C VAL A 83 11.75 6.39 -0.73
N ALA A 84 11.04 7.13 -1.59
CA ALA A 84 11.39 7.28 -3.00
C ALA A 84 12.82 7.82 -3.19
N THR A 85 13.24 8.77 -2.36
CA THR A 85 14.61 9.31 -2.37
C THR A 85 15.64 8.24 -1.99
N LEU A 86 15.35 7.40 -0.99
CA LEU A 86 16.27 6.36 -0.52
C LEU A 86 16.46 5.21 -1.51
N ILE A 87 15.47 4.92 -2.35
CA ILE A 87 15.49 3.77 -3.28
C ILE A 87 15.50 4.19 -4.75
N GLU A 88 15.69 5.48 -5.03
CA GLU A 88 15.65 6.07 -6.37
C GLU A 88 14.32 5.82 -7.13
N GLY A 89 13.21 5.80 -6.40
CA GLY A 89 11.85 5.58 -6.91
C GLY A 89 11.10 6.88 -7.23
N THR A 90 9.85 6.72 -7.68
CA THR A 90 8.90 7.83 -7.95
C THR A 90 7.63 7.65 -7.13
N VAL A 91 7.11 8.73 -6.56
CA VAL A 91 5.83 8.72 -5.84
C VAL A 91 4.67 8.85 -6.81
N GLU A 92 3.64 8.02 -6.64
CA GLU A 92 2.40 8.07 -7.42
C GLU A 92 1.18 8.10 -6.51
N ASP A 93 0.13 8.80 -6.94
CA ASP A 93 -1.19 8.70 -6.33
C ASP A 93 -1.80 7.32 -6.64
N TRP A 94 -2.31 6.66 -5.62
CA TRP A 94 -2.90 5.33 -5.72
C TRP A 94 -4.39 5.39 -5.39
N SER A 95 -5.21 5.42 -6.43
CA SER A 95 -6.64 5.19 -6.32
C SER A 95 -6.93 3.71 -6.50
N GLU A 96 -7.46 3.06 -5.46
CA GLU A 96 -8.08 1.73 -5.60
C GLU A 96 -9.40 1.80 -6.37
#